data_AF-A0A519UXE4-F1
#
_entry.id   AF-A0A519UXE4-F1
#
_cell.length_a   1.000
_cell.length_b   1.000
_cell.length_c   1.000
_cell.angle_alpha   90.00
_cell.angle_beta   90.00
_cell.angle_gamma   90.00
#
_symmetry.space_group_name_H-M   'P 1'
#
loop_
_entity.id
_entity.type
_entity.pdbx_description
1 polymer ?
#
loop_
_entity_poly.entity_id
_entity_poly.type
_entity_poly.pdbx_seq_one_letter_code
_entity_poly.pdbx_strand_id
1 'polypeptide(L)'
;MKIVLSHPTGNANVRAVAAGLLQAGLLADFRTTVATFPGSLLDRLSAFGPLAELGRRRYEADLQPKTRMWPWRELARSVALKTGLPSLTAHETGPFCVDAVYAYEDGAYASFQEAQQLGVQCLYDLPIGYWRAARRLLEPEITRWPDWAATLVNFGDSEAKLARKDEELRLADRIFVASQFTASTLADFPGPLAPVQVIPYGFPAVGAARQYPSRTAGQPLKLLFVGGLSQRKGIADLFAAADALLPHVELTVVGQKANDDCPALNAALARHRWIPSLPHAQILALMRA
;
A
#
# COMPACT_ATOMS: atom_id res chain seq x y z
N MET A 1 -22.22 -13.54 7.12
CA MET A 1 -21.54 -13.57 5.80
C MET A 1 -20.29 -14.43 5.91
N LYS A 2 -19.91 -15.17 4.88
CA LYS A 2 -18.69 -15.99 4.83
C LYS A 2 -17.85 -15.54 3.64
N ILE A 3 -16.56 -15.29 3.86
CA ILE A 3 -15.64 -14.71 2.87
C ILE A 3 -14.58 -15.75 2.50
N VAL A 4 -14.38 -15.92 1.20
CA VAL A 4 -13.20 -16.61 0.65
C VAL A 4 -12.18 -15.55 0.31
N LEU A 5 -11.04 -15.56 1.01
CA LEU A 5 -9.92 -14.68 0.70
C LEU A 5 -8.97 -15.42 -0.24
N SER A 6 -8.61 -14.82 -1.37
CA SER A 6 -7.57 -15.38 -2.24
C SER A 6 -6.49 -14.36 -2.52
N HIS A 7 -5.23 -14.76 -2.33
CA HIS A 7 -4.09 -13.91 -2.67
C HIS A 7 -2.83 -14.77 -2.88
N PRO A 8 -2.04 -14.52 -3.94
CA PRO A 8 -0.89 -15.36 -4.26
C PRO A 8 0.29 -15.19 -3.30
N THR A 9 0.61 -13.97 -2.85
CA THR A 9 1.92 -13.71 -2.24
C THR A 9 1.93 -13.43 -0.72
N GLY A 10 0.77 -13.34 -0.06
CA GLY A 10 0.73 -13.19 1.40
C GLY A 10 1.46 -11.98 1.97
N ASN A 11 1.31 -10.79 1.40
CA ASN A 11 1.93 -9.60 1.99
C ASN A 11 1.31 -9.27 3.39
N ALA A 12 1.91 -8.32 4.11
CA ALA A 12 1.47 -7.97 5.46
C ALA A 12 -0.03 -7.58 5.54
N ASN A 13 -0.53 -6.89 4.51
CA ASN A 13 -1.95 -6.50 4.44
C ASN A 13 -2.86 -7.72 4.33
N VAL A 14 -2.50 -8.68 3.47
CA VAL A 14 -3.25 -9.93 3.29
C VAL A 14 -3.26 -10.74 4.57
N ARG A 15 -2.14 -10.80 5.29
CA ARG A 15 -2.07 -11.48 6.60
C ARG A 15 -3.00 -10.83 7.61
N ALA A 16 -2.98 -9.51 7.70
CA ALA A 16 -3.86 -8.76 8.60
C ALA A 16 -5.34 -8.96 8.25
N VAL A 17 -5.69 -8.97 6.96
CA VAL A 17 -7.05 -9.26 6.48
C VAL A 17 -7.44 -10.70 6.83
N ALA A 18 -6.60 -11.69 6.52
CA ALA A 18 -6.86 -13.09 6.82
C ALA A 18 -7.09 -13.32 8.33
N ALA A 19 -6.20 -12.79 9.16
CA ALA A 19 -6.29 -12.89 10.61
C ALA A 19 -7.53 -12.17 11.16
N GLY A 20 -7.83 -10.95 10.70
CA GLY A 20 -9.01 -10.20 11.12
C GLY A 20 -10.32 -10.89 10.72
N LEU A 21 -10.40 -11.43 9.51
CA LEU A 21 -11.55 -12.21 9.04
C LEU A 21 -11.73 -13.50 9.85
N LEU A 22 -10.64 -14.16 10.22
CA LEU A 22 -10.67 -15.35 11.07
C LEU A 22 -11.20 -15.00 12.47
N GLN A 23 -10.64 -13.97 13.11
CA GLN A 23 -11.04 -13.49 14.44
C GLN A 23 -12.52 -13.07 14.48
N ALA A 24 -13.03 -12.47 13.39
CA ALA A 24 -14.44 -12.10 13.27
C ALA A 24 -15.38 -13.29 12.93
N GLY A 25 -14.85 -14.51 12.75
CA GLY A 25 -15.64 -15.68 12.36
C GLY A 25 -16.17 -15.63 10.91
N LEU A 26 -15.65 -14.70 10.09
CA LEU A 26 -16.10 -14.45 8.71
C LEU A 26 -15.30 -15.23 7.66
N LEU A 27 -14.08 -15.66 7.97
CA LEU A 27 -13.24 -16.41 7.02
C LEU A 27 -13.78 -17.83 6.80
N ALA A 28 -14.23 -18.12 5.58
CA ALA A 28 -14.56 -19.48 5.15
C ALA A 28 -13.33 -20.25 4.71
N ASP A 29 -12.51 -19.65 3.86
CA ASP A 29 -11.35 -20.28 3.23
C ASP A 29 -10.33 -19.19 2.86
N PHE A 30 -9.04 -19.48 3.03
CA PHE A 30 -7.94 -18.67 2.55
C PHE A 30 -7.17 -19.44 1.48
N ARG A 31 -7.20 -18.95 0.24
CA ARG A 31 -6.60 -19.61 -0.92
C ARG A 31 -5.34 -18.89 -1.35
N THR A 32 -4.21 -19.58 -1.28
CA THR A 32 -2.90 -19.04 -1.65
C THR A 32 -2.09 -20.08 -2.41
N THR A 33 -0.94 -19.70 -2.95
CA THR A 33 -0.06 -20.62 -3.67
C THR A 33 0.80 -21.40 -2.68
N VAL A 34 1.59 -20.69 -1.86
CA VAL A 34 2.50 -21.25 -0.86
C VAL A 34 2.25 -20.58 0.50
N ALA A 35 2.02 -21.40 1.53
CA ALA A 35 1.95 -20.97 2.92
C ALA A 35 2.81 -21.89 3.79
N THR A 36 3.53 -21.30 4.74
CA THR A 36 4.22 -22.03 5.80
C THR A 36 3.53 -21.73 7.13
N PHE A 37 3.51 -22.71 8.02
CA PHE A 37 2.86 -22.63 9.33
C PHE A 37 3.84 -23.15 10.37
N PRO A 38 3.88 -22.57 11.58
CA PRO A 38 4.80 -22.99 12.62
C PRO A 38 4.86 -24.52 12.78
N GLY A 39 6.04 -25.11 12.59
CA GLY A 39 6.28 -26.54 12.76
C GLY A 39 5.91 -27.43 11.57
N SER A 40 5.33 -26.88 10.49
CA SER A 40 5.04 -27.62 9.26
C SER A 40 6.32 -27.97 8.48
N LEU A 41 6.24 -28.93 7.55
CA LEU A 41 7.39 -29.34 6.74
C LEU A 41 8.02 -28.15 5.99
N LEU A 42 7.21 -27.31 5.35
CA LEU A 42 7.69 -26.15 4.61
C LEU A 42 8.31 -25.07 5.53
N ASP A 43 7.80 -24.93 6.76
CA ASP A 43 8.37 -24.02 7.78
C ASP A 43 9.74 -24.52 8.22
N ARG A 44 9.91 -25.82 8.45
CA ARG A 44 11.24 -26.42 8.75
C ARG A 44 12.21 -26.30 7.58
N LEU A 45 11.73 -26.52 6.35
CA LEU A 45 12.55 -26.35 5.14
C LEU A 45 12.98 -24.90 4.94
N SER A 46 12.22 -23.92 5.43
CA SER A 46 12.63 -22.52 5.35
C SER A 46 13.88 -22.18 6.17
N ALA A 47 14.27 -23.04 7.13
CA ALA A 47 15.54 -22.88 7.86
C ALA A 47 16.77 -23.22 7.00
N PHE A 48 16.58 -23.87 5.84
CA PHE A 48 17.64 -24.16 4.89
C PHE A 48 17.86 -22.96 3.96
N GLY A 49 19.09 -22.44 3.88
CA GLY A 49 19.41 -21.18 3.18
C GLY A 49 18.81 -21.01 1.78
N PRO A 50 18.96 -21.97 0.85
CA PRO A 50 18.36 -21.94 -0.49
C PRO A 50 16.81 -21.82 -0.51
N LEU A 51 16.16 -22.20 0.58
CA LEU A 51 14.71 -22.19 0.76
C LEU A 51 14.24 -21.15 1.79
N ALA A 52 15.13 -20.24 2.24
CA ALA A 52 14.80 -19.20 3.21
C ALA A 52 13.66 -18.29 2.77
N GLU A 53 13.42 -18.18 1.46
CA GLU A 53 12.29 -17.45 0.89
C GLU A 53 10.92 -18.02 1.33
N LEU A 54 10.84 -19.32 1.62
CA LEU A 54 9.63 -19.94 2.20
C LEU A 54 9.27 -19.34 3.56
N GLY A 55 10.25 -18.83 4.30
CA GLY A 55 10.03 -18.13 5.57
C GLY A 55 9.22 -16.85 5.38
N ARG A 56 9.34 -16.20 4.22
CA ARG A 56 8.51 -15.03 3.86
C ARG A 56 7.05 -15.42 3.63
N ARG A 57 6.69 -16.69 3.58
CA ARG A 57 5.32 -17.21 3.42
C ARG A 57 4.73 -17.74 4.74
N ARG A 58 5.28 -17.38 5.90
CA ARG A 58 4.87 -17.89 7.23
C ARG A 58 3.67 -17.20 7.86
N TYR A 59 2.53 -17.89 7.98
CA TYR A 59 1.29 -17.37 8.56
C TYR A 59 1.09 -17.83 10.02
N GLU A 60 0.16 -17.16 10.72
CA GLU A 60 -0.31 -17.56 12.04
C GLU A 60 -0.87 -18.99 12.02
N ALA A 61 -0.62 -19.76 13.07
CA ALA A 61 -1.03 -21.17 13.16
C ALA A 61 -2.56 -21.34 13.02
N ASP A 62 -3.34 -20.40 13.55
CA ASP A 62 -4.80 -20.45 13.53
C ASP A 62 -5.40 -20.36 12.12
N LEU A 63 -4.64 -19.86 11.14
CA LEU A 63 -5.06 -19.83 9.74
C LEU A 63 -4.90 -21.19 9.05
N GLN A 64 -4.10 -22.10 9.58
CA GLN A 64 -3.79 -23.38 8.94
C GLN A 64 -5.04 -24.19 8.58
N PRO A 65 -6.05 -24.36 9.45
CA PRO A 65 -7.25 -25.15 9.12
C PRO A 65 -8.15 -24.51 8.06
N LYS A 66 -7.96 -23.20 7.81
CA LYS A 66 -8.72 -22.44 6.81
C LYS A 66 -7.93 -22.25 5.51
N THR A 67 -6.68 -22.71 5.43
CA THR A 67 -5.82 -22.41 4.29
C THR A 67 -5.79 -23.58 3.31
N ARG A 68 -6.06 -23.28 2.03
CA ARG A 68 -5.85 -24.19 0.91
C ARG A 68 -4.74 -23.66 0.01
N MET A 69 -3.80 -24.54 -0.31
CA MET A 69 -2.62 -24.21 -1.12
C MET A 69 -2.69 -24.84 -2.51
N TRP A 70 -2.13 -24.13 -3.49
CA TRP A 70 -1.92 -24.63 -4.86
C TRP A 70 -0.47 -24.36 -5.29
N PRO A 71 0.51 -25.05 -4.65
CA PRO A 71 1.91 -24.61 -4.70
C PRO A 71 2.63 -25.02 -5.99
N TRP A 72 2.16 -26.05 -6.71
CA TRP A 72 2.97 -26.72 -7.72
C TRP A 72 3.39 -25.86 -8.90
N ARG A 73 2.52 -24.98 -9.39
CA ARG A 73 2.87 -24.06 -10.50
C ARG A 73 3.91 -23.03 -10.08
N GLU A 74 3.80 -22.47 -8.88
CA GLU A 74 4.79 -21.51 -8.36
C GLU A 74 6.12 -22.20 -8.07
N LEU A 75 6.11 -23.31 -7.34
CA LEU A 75 7.33 -24.04 -6.98
C LEU A 75 8.06 -24.57 -8.22
N ALA A 76 7.35 -25.19 -9.16
CA ALA A 76 7.97 -25.70 -10.39
C ALA A 76 8.56 -24.57 -11.24
N ARG A 77 7.87 -23.43 -11.34
CA ARG A 77 8.38 -22.23 -12.01
C ARG A 77 9.62 -21.67 -11.31
N SER A 78 9.60 -21.53 -9.99
CA SER A 78 10.74 -21.04 -9.22
C SER A 78 11.96 -21.94 -9.37
N VAL A 79 11.77 -23.27 -9.39
CA VAL A 79 12.85 -24.22 -9.66
C VAL A 79 13.35 -24.05 -11.09
N ALA A 80 12.47 -24.06 -12.09
CA ALA A 80 12.83 -23.92 -13.50
C ALA A 80 13.65 -22.65 -13.78
N LEU A 81 13.26 -21.52 -13.18
CA LEU A 81 13.99 -20.25 -13.28
C LEU A 81 15.38 -20.34 -12.61
N LYS A 82 15.47 -20.92 -11.41
CA LYS A 82 16.75 -21.08 -10.69
C LYS A 82 17.71 -22.07 -11.36
N THR A 83 17.19 -23.08 -12.04
CA THR A 83 17.98 -24.10 -12.74
C THR A 83 18.24 -23.77 -14.21
N GLY A 84 17.76 -22.64 -14.72
CA GLY A 84 17.97 -22.21 -16.11
C GLY A 84 17.30 -23.12 -17.14
N LEU A 85 16.05 -23.52 -16.90
CA LEU A 85 15.24 -24.33 -17.83
C LEU A 85 14.16 -23.47 -18.52
N PRO A 86 14.53 -22.58 -19.47
CA PRO A 86 13.62 -21.58 -20.03
C PRO A 86 12.44 -22.20 -20.80
N SER A 87 12.57 -23.41 -21.36
CA SER A 87 11.47 -24.10 -22.05
C SER A 87 10.28 -24.40 -21.15
N LEU A 88 10.51 -24.56 -19.84
CA LEU A 88 9.43 -24.82 -18.88
C LEU A 88 8.62 -23.57 -18.55
N THR A 89 9.21 -22.38 -18.74
CA THR A 89 8.61 -21.08 -18.41
C THR A 89 8.38 -20.21 -19.65
N ALA A 90 8.70 -20.71 -20.84
CA ALA A 90 8.54 -20.00 -22.10
C ALA A 90 7.08 -19.57 -22.28
N HIS A 91 6.89 -18.31 -22.68
CA HIS A 91 5.54 -17.77 -22.89
C HIS A 91 4.79 -18.60 -23.94
N GLU A 92 3.49 -18.78 -23.70
CA GLU A 92 2.53 -19.61 -24.46
C GLU A 92 2.82 -21.12 -24.60
N THR A 93 4.06 -21.56 -24.43
CA THR A 93 4.52 -22.91 -24.78
C THR A 93 4.98 -23.73 -23.57
N GLY A 94 5.48 -23.06 -22.52
CA GLY A 94 5.96 -23.71 -21.32
C GLY A 94 4.81 -24.12 -20.37
N PRO A 95 4.86 -25.32 -19.75
CA PRO A 95 3.83 -25.77 -18.80
C PRO A 95 3.70 -24.89 -17.55
N PHE A 96 4.70 -24.07 -17.26
CA PHE A 96 4.72 -23.13 -16.14
C PHE A 96 4.86 -21.67 -16.59
N CYS A 97 4.44 -21.36 -17.83
CA CYS A 97 4.43 -19.99 -18.34
C CYS A 97 3.60 -19.05 -17.44
N VAL A 98 3.81 -17.75 -17.66
CA VAL A 98 2.97 -16.68 -17.15
C VAL A 98 2.42 -15.89 -18.32
N ASP A 99 1.16 -15.46 -18.19
CA ASP A 99 0.49 -14.69 -19.23
C ASP A 99 0.65 -13.18 -19.00
N ALA A 100 0.80 -12.78 -17.73
CA ALA A 100 0.94 -11.39 -17.33
C ALA A 100 1.75 -11.24 -16.03
N VAL A 101 2.33 -10.04 -15.84
CA VAL A 101 2.98 -9.58 -14.61
C VAL A 101 2.24 -8.36 -14.10
N TYR A 102 1.83 -8.39 -12.84
CA TYR A 102 1.21 -7.27 -12.14
C TYR A 102 2.20 -6.62 -11.18
N ALA A 103 2.47 -5.32 -11.36
CA ALA A 103 3.44 -4.59 -10.54
C ALA A 103 2.98 -3.16 -10.25
N TYR A 104 3.53 -2.58 -9.17
CA TYR A 104 3.22 -1.22 -8.72
C TYR A 104 4.33 -0.26 -9.15
N GLU A 105 4.04 1.04 -9.16
CA GLU A 105 5.05 2.12 -9.27
C GLU A 105 6.25 1.85 -8.36
N ASP A 106 7.46 2.20 -8.83
CA ASP A 106 8.77 2.01 -8.19
C ASP A 106 9.23 0.54 -8.10
N GLY A 107 8.36 -0.43 -8.41
CA GLY A 107 8.66 -1.86 -8.40
C GLY A 107 8.47 -2.58 -9.73
N ALA A 108 8.06 -1.87 -10.79
CA ALA A 108 7.67 -2.49 -12.04
C ALA A 108 8.82 -2.59 -13.05
N TYR A 109 9.76 -1.63 -13.04
CA TYR A 109 10.72 -1.42 -14.13
C TYR A 109 11.43 -2.70 -14.58
N ALA A 110 12.14 -3.36 -13.68
CA ALA A 110 12.93 -4.56 -14.02
C ALA A 110 12.05 -5.74 -14.45
N SER A 111 10.88 -5.91 -13.82
CA SER A 111 9.95 -7.00 -14.17
C SER A 111 9.27 -6.77 -15.51
N PHE A 112 8.92 -5.52 -15.83
CA PHE A 112 8.32 -5.17 -17.12
C PHE A 112 9.33 -5.23 -18.27
N GLN A 113 10.58 -4.83 -18.03
CA GLN A 113 11.64 -4.96 -19.03
C GLN A 113 11.86 -6.41 -19.44
N GLU A 114 11.83 -7.34 -18.49
CA GLU A 114 11.94 -8.78 -18.77
C GLU A 114 10.65 -9.32 -19.41
N ALA A 115 9.49 -8.93 -18.90
CA ALA A 115 8.20 -9.37 -19.45
C ALA A 115 8.04 -9.00 -20.92
N GLN A 116 8.45 -7.79 -21.32
CA GLN A 116 8.46 -7.36 -22.73
C GLN A 116 9.34 -8.25 -23.62
N GLN A 117 10.53 -8.65 -23.15
CA GLN A 117 11.41 -9.55 -23.91
C GLN A 117 10.81 -10.95 -24.08
N LEU A 118 10.00 -11.38 -23.13
CA LEU A 118 9.33 -12.68 -23.11
C LEU A 118 7.92 -12.66 -23.75
N GLY A 119 7.44 -11.50 -24.22
CA GLY A 119 6.09 -11.34 -24.76
C GLY A 119 4.96 -11.43 -23.71
N VAL A 120 5.29 -11.29 -22.42
CA VAL A 120 4.35 -11.37 -21.30
C VAL A 120 3.71 -10.01 -21.02
N GLN A 121 2.40 -9.99 -20.76
CA GLN A 121 1.68 -8.72 -20.54
C GLN A 121 2.11 -7.99 -19.26
N CYS A 122 2.26 -6.68 -19.34
CA CYS A 122 2.64 -5.78 -18.24
C CYS A 122 1.43 -5.03 -17.69
N LEU A 123 1.00 -5.37 -16.48
CA LEU A 123 -0.15 -4.81 -15.79
C LEU A 123 0.30 -3.86 -14.67
N TYR A 124 0.16 -2.55 -14.89
CA TYR A 124 0.69 -1.51 -14.01
C TYR A 124 -0.36 -0.99 -13.04
N ASP A 125 -0.09 -1.03 -11.74
CA ASP A 125 -0.91 -0.37 -10.71
C ASP A 125 -0.25 0.94 -10.27
N LEU A 126 -0.95 2.05 -10.52
CA LEU A 126 -0.56 3.37 -10.06
C LEU A 126 -1.43 3.77 -8.85
N PRO A 127 -0.94 3.58 -7.61
CA PRO A 127 -1.74 3.74 -6.41
C PRO A 127 -1.98 5.20 -6.00
N ILE A 128 -1.12 6.11 -6.45
CA ILE A 128 -1.18 7.55 -6.16
C ILE A 128 -0.92 8.37 -7.43
N GLY A 129 -1.19 9.67 -7.39
CA GLY A 129 -1.01 10.54 -8.55
C GLY A 129 0.42 10.50 -9.12
N TYR A 130 0.51 10.55 -10.45
CA TYR A 130 1.76 10.50 -11.22
C TYR A 130 2.75 11.59 -10.78
N TRP A 131 4.05 11.27 -10.78
CA TRP A 131 5.06 12.09 -10.12
C TRP A 131 5.20 13.52 -10.69
N ARG A 132 5.01 13.73 -12.01
CA ARG A 132 5.05 15.09 -12.60
C ARG A 132 3.89 15.95 -12.13
N ALA A 133 2.69 15.36 -12.07
CA ALA A 133 1.53 16.02 -11.51
C ALA A 133 1.71 16.29 -10.02
N ALA A 134 2.30 15.36 -9.26
CA ALA A 134 2.62 15.58 -7.86
C ALA A 134 3.58 16.77 -7.68
N ARG A 135 4.61 16.93 -8.52
CA ARG A 135 5.49 18.10 -8.50
C ARG A 135 4.72 19.38 -8.81
N ARG A 136 3.99 19.42 -9.93
CA ARG A 136 3.19 20.60 -10.33
C ARG A 136 2.19 21.04 -9.26
N LEU A 137 1.57 20.10 -8.55
CA LEU A 137 0.57 20.39 -7.52
C LEU A 137 1.17 20.77 -6.17
N LEU A 138 2.35 20.26 -5.81
CA LEU A 138 2.95 20.46 -4.49
C LEU A 138 4.08 21.49 -4.46
N GLU A 139 4.61 21.89 -5.61
CA GLU A 139 5.63 22.94 -5.70
C GLU A 139 5.14 24.29 -5.12
N PRO A 140 3.89 24.75 -5.34
CA PRO A 140 3.38 25.95 -4.68
C PRO A 140 3.34 25.85 -3.15
N GLU A 141 3.18 24.64 -2.61
CA GLU A 141 3.17 24.41 -1.16
C GLU A 141 4.55 24.62 -0.52
N ILE A 142 5.64 24.44 -1.28
CA ILE A 142 7.00 24.75 -0.81
C ILE A 142 7.15 26.25 -0.60
N THR A 143 6.62 27.07 -1.52
CA THR A 143 6.66 28.53 -1.39
C THR A 143 5.73 29.02 -0.29
N ARG A 144 4.56 28.42 -0.15
CA ARG A 144 3.56 28.79 0.87
C ARG A 144 3.99 28.39 2.28
N TRP A 145 4.58 27.22 2.43
CA TRP A 145 4.96 26.62 3.72
C TRP A 145 6.42 26.13 3.71
N PRO A 146 7.42 27.03 3.59
CA PRO A 146 8.82 26.66 3.43
C PRO A 146 9.36 25.81 4.59
N ASP A 147 8.96 26.10 5.83
CA ASP A 147 9.39 25.34 7.02
C ASP A 147 8.86 23.90 7.05
N TRP A 148 7.87 23.58 6.20
CA TRP A 148 7.26 22.25 6.06
C TRP A 148 7.77 21.48 4.84
N ALA A 149 8.55 22.11 3.97
CA ALA A 149 9.03 21.55 2.71
C ALA A 149 9.85 20.27 2.92
N ALA A 150 10.58 20.15 4.03
CA ALA A 150 11.33 18.94 4.39
C ALA A 150 10.45 17.68 4.46
N THR A 151 9.15 17.82 4.68
CA THR A 151 8.22 16.68 4.73
C THR A 151 7.77 16.19 3.33
N LEU A 152 8.06 16.93 2.26
CA LEU A 152 7.80 16.56 0.87
C LEU A 152 8.93 15.70 0.29
N VAL A 153 9.14 14.53 0.90
CA VAL A 153 10.29 13.63 0.62
C VAL A 153 10.44 13.24 -0.86
N ASN A 154 9.35 13.21 -1.63
CA ASN A 154 9.37 12.87 -3.06
C ASN A 154 10.03 13.95 -3.93
N PHE A 155 10.23 15.16 -3.43
CA PHE A 155 11.02 16.19 -4.12
C PHE A 155 12.52 15.87 -4.10
N GLY A 156 12.98 14.99 -3.21
CA GLY A 156 14.35 14.48 -3.17
C GLY A 156 14.64 13.31 -4.13
N ASP A 157 13.66 12.85 -4.91
CA ASP A 157 13.86 11.76 -5.87
C ASP A 157 14.83 12.18 -7.00
N SER A 158 15.83 11.35 -7.27
CA SER A 158 16.81 11.58 -8.33
C SER A 158 16.18 11.48 -9.72
N GLU A 159 16.76 12.19 -10.69
CA GLU A 159 16.31 12.11 -12.10
C GLU A 159 16.27 10.67 -12.63
N ALA A 160 17.26 9.86 -12.27
CA ALA A 160 17.28 8.44 -12.63
C ALA A 160 16.10 7.65 -12.06
N LYS A 161 15.65 7.97 -10.84
CA LYS A 161 14.45 7.34 -10.26
C LYS A 161 13.19 7.77 -11.01
N LEU A 162 13.07 9.05 -11.33
CA LEU A 162 11.91 9.60 -12.04
C LEU A 162 11.83 9.09 -13.48
N ALA A 163 12.96 9.00 -14.16
CA ALA A 163 13.06 8.40 -15.49
C ALA A 163 12.63 6.92 -15.49
N ARG A 164 12.95 6.16 -14.43
CA ARG A 164 12.43 4.79 -14.29
C ARG A 164 10.91 4.75 -14.16
N LYS A 165 10.29 5.66 -13.40
CA LYS A 165 8.82 5.76 -13.31
C LYS A 165 8.17 6.04 -14.65
N ASP A 166 8.81 6.87 -15.47
CA ASP A 166 8.34 7.13 -16.84
C ASP A 166 8.44 5.88 -17.70
N GLU A 167 9.54 5.12 -17.61
CA GLU A 167 9.69 3.89 -18.37
C GLU A 167 8.77 2.76 -17.89
N GLU A 168 8.47 2.68 -16.58
CA GLU A 168 7.45 1.76 -16.05
C GLU A 168 6.08 1.95 -16.74
N LEU A 169 5.65 3.21 -16.87
CA LEU A 169 4.42 3.54 -17.59
C LEU A 169 4.52 3.24 -19.08
N ARG A 170 5.70 3.47 -19.70
CA ARG A 170 5.93 3.20 -21.13
C ARG A 170 5.90 1.71 -21.46
N LEU A 171 6.34 0.86 -20.55
CA LEU A 171 6.37 -0.60 -20.71
C LEU A 171 5.02 -1.27 -20.40
N ALA A 172 4.07 -0.55 -19.78
CA ALA A 172 2.77 -1.08 -19.40
C ALA A 172 1.90 -1.36 -20.62
N ASP A 173 1.18 -2.49 -20.62
CA ASP A 173 0.14 -2.82 -21.60
C ASP A 173 -1.26 -2.41 -21.10
N ARG A 174 -1.41 -2.30 -19.77
CA ARG A 174 -2.60 -1.80 -19.08
C ARG A 174 -2.21 -1.06 -17.81
N ILE A 175 -2.94 0.01 -17.52
CA ILE A 175 -2.74 0.83 -16.33
C ILE A 175 -4.01 0.81 -15.47
N PHE A 176 -3.85 0.51 -14.18
CA PHE A 176 -4.91 0.49 -13.19
C PHE A 176 -4.72 1.64 -12.21
N VAL A 177 -5.81 2.36 -11.94
CA VAL A 177 -5.83 3.47 -10.99
C VAL A 177 -7.08 3.38 -10.11
N ALA A 178 -7.00 3.87 -8.88
CA ALA A 178 -8.10 3.77 -7.93
C ALA A 178 -9.17 4.86 -8.07
N SER A 179 -8.89 5.93 -8.81
CA SER A 179 -9.78 7.11 -8.87
C SER A 179 -9.61 7.90 -10.16
N GLN A 180 -10.63 8.70 -10.48
CA GLN A 180 -10.59 9.65 -11.59
C GLN A 180 -9.50 10.73 -11.38
N PHE A 181 -9.22 11.10 -10.14
CA PHE A 181 -8.13 12.02 -9.82
C PHE A 181 -6.78 11.43 -10.28
N THR A 182 -6.45 10.21 -9.83
CA THR A 182 -5.21 9.52 -10.24
C THR A 182 -5.15 9.36 -11.76
N ALA A 183 -6.25 8.98 -12.41
CA ALA A 183 -6.32 8.89 -13.87
C ALA A 183 -5.96 10.23 -14.55
N SER A 184 -6.51 11.34 -14.05
CA SER A 184 -6.26 12.67 -14.62
C SER A 184 -4.80 13.12 -14.46
N THR A 185 -4.08 12.65 -13.43
CA THR A 185 -2.67 13.00 -13.25
C THR A 185 -1.75 12.43 -14.35
N LEU A 186 -2.18 11.37 -15.03
CA LEU A 186 -1.45 10.79 -16.16
C LEU A 186 -1.45 11.68 -17.40
N ALA A 187 -2.28 12.74 -17.44
CA ALA A 187 -2.22 13.74 -18.51
C ALA A 187 -0.87 14.47 -18.59
N ASP A 188 -0.11 14.48 -17.49
CA ASP A 188 1.22 15.08 -17.43
C ASP A 188 2.32 14.13 -17.97
N PHE A 189 2.00 12.89 -18.35
CA PHE A 189 2.94 11.92 -18.92
C PHE A 189 3.31 12.31 -20.37
N PRO A 190 4.61 12.43 -20.71
CA PRO A 190 5.03 12.87 -22.04
C PRO A 190 5.04 11.71 -23.05
N GLY A 191 3.85 11.26 -23.48
CA GLY A 191 3.76 10.22 -24.50
C GLY A 191 2.44 9.47 -24.54
N PRO A 192 2.35 8.44 -25.41
CA PRO A 192 1.20 7.55 -25.43
C PRO A 192 1.18 6.72 -24.15
N LEU A 193 -0.01 6.52 -23.60
CA LEU A 193 -0.25 5.63 -22.47
C LEU A 193 -1.03 4.41 -22.95
N ALA A 194 -0.76 3.27 -22.31
CA ALA A 194 -1.65 2.13 -22.37
C ALA A 194 -3.05 2.49 -21.83
N PRO A 195 -4.09 1.69 -22.16
CA PRO A 195 -5.43 1.95 -21.68
C PRO A 195 -5.48 2.00 -20.14
N VAL A 196 -5.96 3.13 -19.62
CA VAL A 196 -6.14 3.39 -18.18
C VAL A 196 -7.52 2.91 -17.75
N GLN A 197 -7.58 2.09 -16.69
CA GLN A 197 -8.82 1.60 -16.11
C GLN A 197 -8.94 2.06 -14.66
N VAL A 198 -10.05 2.73 -14.36
CA VAL A 198 -10.40 3.13 -12.99
C VAL A 198 -11.07 1.95 -12.28
N ILE A 199 -10.41 1.39 -11.27
CA ILE A 199 -10.93 0.32 -10.41
C ILE A 199 -10.89 0.81 -8.95
N PRO A 200 -12.00 1.31 -8.40
CA PRO A 200 -12.05 1.76 -7.02
C PRO A 200 -11.70 0.65 -6.03
N TYR A 201 -11.00 1.00 -4.96
CA TYR A 201 -10.70 0.04 -3.89
C TYR A 201 -11.96 -0.40 -3.16
N GLY A 202 -12.00 -1.68 -2.79
CA GLY A 202 -13.03 -2.21 -1.91
C GLY A 202 -12.88 -1.70 -0.48
N PHE A 203 -13.99 -1.36 0.16
CA PHE A 203 -14.06 -0.98 1.56
C PHE A 203 -15.04 -1.91 2.31
N PRO A 204 -14.86 -2.14 3.62
CA PRO A 204 -15.79 -2.95 4.39
C PRO A 204 -17.18 -2.31 4.42
N ALA A 205 -18.21 -3.12 4.68
CA ALA A 205 -19.55 -2.60 4.92
C ALA A 205 -19.54 -1.55 6.05
N VAL A 206 -20.36 -0.51 5.89
CA VAL A 206 -20.50 0.55 6.89
C VAL A 206 -20.92 -0.07 8.23
N GLY A 207 -20.21 0.28 9.29
CA GLY A 207 -20.51 -0.20 10.64
C GLY A 207 -21.80 0.41 11.23
N ALA A 208 -22.11 0.06 12.47
CA ALA A 208 -23.25 0.63 13.18
C ALA A 208 -23.15 2.17 13.27
N ALA A 209 -24.30 2.85 13.18
CA ALA A 209 -24.38 4.30 13.32
C ALA A 209 -23.81 4.74 14.68
N ARG A 210 -22.99 5.79 14.66
CA ARG A 210 -22.43 6.38 15.89
C ARG A 210 -23.55 7.12 16.63
N GLN A 211 -23.69 6.85 17.92
CA GLN A 211 -24.50 7.67 18.82
C GLN A 211 -23.65 8.84 19.31
N TYR A 212 -24.13 10.06 19.09
CA TYR A 212 -23.47 11.26 19.56
C TYR A 212 -24.04 11.62 20.93
N PRO A 213 -23.23 11.71 22.00
CA PRO A 213 -23.70 12.20 23.28
C PRO A 213 -24.08 13.69 23.15
N SER A 214 -25.05 14.13 23.97
CA SER A 214 -25.38 15.55 24.09
C SER A 214 -24.12 16.34 24.47
N ARG A 215 -23.80 17.38 23.69
CA ARG A 215 -22.65 18.24 23.96
C ARG A 215 -22.95 19.19 25.11
N THR A 216 -22.04 19.26 26.07
CA THR A 216 -22.07 20.30 27.09
C THR A 216 -21.62 21.63 26.50
N ALA A 217 -22.30 22.72 26.85
CA ALA A 217 -21.88 24.07 26.48
C ALA A 217 -20.45 24.35 26.97
N GLY A 218 -19.61 24.94 26.10
CA GLY A 218 -18.21 25.25 26.41
C GLY A 218 -17.21 24.11 26.18
N GLN A 219 -17.65 22.89 25.85
CA GLN A 219 -16.74 21.79 25.55
C GLN A 219 -16.06 21.95 24.17
N PRO A 220 -14.71 21.91 24.08
CA PRO A 220 -13.99 21.99 22.81
C PRO A 220 -14.42 20.89 21.84
N LEU A 221 -14.43 21.20 20.54
CA LEU A 221 -14.63 20.22 19.49
C LEU A 221 -13.36 19.37 19.34
N LYS A 222 -13.49 18.06 19.49
CA LYS A 222 -12.39 17.12 19.27
C LYS A 222 -12.18 16.91 17.77
N LEU A 223 -10.99 17.24 17.31
CA LEU A 223 -10.51 16.99 15.95
C LEU A 223 -9.56 15.80 15.96
N LEU A 224 -9.66 14.94 14.95
CA LEU A 224 -8.79 13.78 14.79
C LEU A 224 -8.23 13.75 13.37
N PHE A 225 -6.90 13.74 13.27
CA PHE A 225 -6.18 13.43 12.04
C PHE A 225 -5.54 12.04 12.14
N VAL A 226 -5.68 11.23 11.10
CA VAL A 226 -5.03 9.91 11.01
C VAL A 226 -4.36 9.78 9.64
N GLY A 227 -3.03 9.64 9.63
CA GLY A 227 -2.28 9.44 8.38
C GLY A 227 -0.80 9.78 8.52
N GLY A 228 -0.01 9.49 7.48
CA GLY A 228 1.40 9.91 7.45
C GLY A 228 1.53 11.44 7.49
N LEU A 229 2.47 11.95 8.28
CA LEU A 229 2.64 13.38 8.51
C LEU A 229 3.61 13.95 7.47
N SER A 230 3.06 14.29 6.29
CA SER A 230 3.74 15.07 5.26
C SER A 230 2.88 16.20 4.71
N GLN A 231 3.50 17.23 4.13
CA GLN A 231 2.77 18.36 3.55
C GLN A 231 1.91 17.96 2.34
N ARG A 232 2.18 16.83 1.70
CA ARG A 232 1.25 16.20 0.73
C ARG A 232 -0.12 15.89 1.34
N LYS A 233 -0.22 15.75 2.67
CA LYS A 233 -1.48 15.57 3.41
C LYS A 233 -2.06 16.88 3.97
N GLY A 234 -1.45 18.04 3.65
CA GLY A 234 -1.91 19.36 4.09
C GLY A 234 -1.75 19.59 5.60
N ILE A 235 -0.70 19.01 6.21
CA ILE A 235 -0.53 19.07 7.66
C ILE A 235 -0.25 20.49 8.17
N ALA A 236 0.45 21.33 7.41
CA ALA A 236 0.68 22.72 7.80
C ALA A 236 -0.65 23.48 7.96
N ASP A 237 -1.56 23.32 7.00
CA ASP A 237 -2.89 23.92 7.04
C ASP A 237 -3.74 23.37 8.18
N LEU A 238 -3.67 22.06 8.45
CA LEU A 238 -4.35 21.45 9.59
C LEU A 238 -3.93 22.11 10.91
N PHE A 239 -2.61 22.22 11.15
CA PHE A 239 -2.10 22.81 12.39
C PHE A 239 -2.42 24.29 12.50
N ALA A 240 -2.25 25.06 11.41
CA ALA A 240 -2.59 26.47 11.37
C ALA A 240 -4.08 26.71 11.68
N ALA A 241 -4.97 25.91 11.09
CA ALA A 241 -6.40 25.99 11.36
C ALA A 241 -6.77 25.59 12.79
N ALA A 242 -6.16 24.52 13.32
CA ALA A 242 -6.42 24.07 14.68
C ALA A 242 -5.94 25.10 15.73
N ASP A 243 -4.75 25.66 15.54
CA ASP A 243 -4.18 26.70 16.42
C ASP A 243 -5.04 27.97 16.41
N ALA A 244 -5.52 28.40 15.23
CA ALA A 244 -6.40 29.58 15.11
C ALA A 244 -7.77 29.41 15.79
N LEU A 245 -8.19 28.17 16.05
CA LEU A 245 -9.47 27.85 16.68
C LEU A 245 -9.35 27.55 18.18
N LEU A 246 -8.17 27.67 18.78
CA LEU A 246 -8.00 27.51 20.23
C LEU A 246 -8.72 28.63 21.01
N PRO A 247 -9.33 28.33 22.18
CA PRO A 247 -9.40 27.04 22.85
C PRO A 247 -10.64 26.20 22.45
N HIS A 248 -11.35 26.57 21.38
CA HIS A 248 -12.62 25.94 20.99
C HIS A 248 -12.47 24.55 20.37
N VAL A 249 -11.25 24.11 20.07
CA VAL A 249 -10.93 22.79 19.52
C VAL A 249 -9.81 22.11 20.30
N GLU A 250 -9.79 20.77 20.26
CA GLU A 250 -8.67 19.94 20.71
C GLU A 250 -8.27 19.03 19.54
N LEU A 251 -7.00 19.09 19.11
CA LEU A 251 -6.49 18.26 18.02
C LEU A 251 -5.73 17.04 18.55
N THR A 252 -6.16 15.85 18.12
CA THR A 252 -5.40 14.60 18.23
C THR A 252 -4.85 14.21 16.85
N VAL A 253 -3.56 13.92 16.78
CA VAL A 253 -2.85 13.52 15.57
C VAL A 253 -2.32 12.10 15.73
N VAL A 254 -2.72 11.19 14.85
CA VAL A 254 -2.21 9.81 14.80
C VAL A 254 -1.45 9.60 13.51
N GLY A 255 -0.14 9.34 13.61
CA GLY A 255 0.67 9.15 12.42
C GLY A 255 2.16 9.28 12.63
N GLN A 256 2.91 8.61 11.76
CA GLN A 256 4.37 8.71 11.71
C GLN A 256 4.79 9.95 10.93
N LYS A 257 5.87 10.57 11.39
CA LYS A 257 6.54 11.64 10.66
C LYS A 257 7.15 11.11 9.36
N ALA A 258 7.17 11.94 8.32
CA ALA A 258 7.90 11.60 7.10
C ALA A 258 9.43 11.52 7.34
N ASN A 259 9.95 12.39 8.21
CA ASN A 259 11.31 12.41 8.74
C ASN A 259 11.31 13.25 10.04
N ASP A 260 12.41 13.23 10.79
CA ASP A 260 12.58 14.08 11.98
C ASP A 260 13.18 15.47 11.66
N ASP A 261 13.60 15.70 10.41
CA ASP A 261 14.31 16.90 9.93
C ASP A 261 13.35 18.07 9.60
N CYS A 262 12.24 18.19 10.33
CA CYS A 262 11.28 19.28 10.18
C CYS A 262 10.95 19.92 11.54
N PRO A 263 11.65 21.00 11.93
CA PRO A 263 11.42 21.69 13.19
C PRO A 263 9.98 22.20 13.36
N ALA A 264 9.35 22.69 12.29
CA ALA A 264 7.97 23.16 12.33
C ALA A 264 6.97 22.06 12.68
N LEU A 265 7.12 20.87 12.06
CA LEU A 265 6.31 19.70 12.40
C LEU A 265 6.54 19.28 13.86
N ASN A 266 7.79 19.23 14.32
CA ASN A 266 8.13 18.85 15.69
C ASN A 266 7.50 19.80 16.72
N ALA A 267 7.58 21.11 16.48
CA ALA A 267 6.98 22.12 17.33
C ALA A 267 5.45 22.07 17.34
N ALA A 268 4.82 21.85 16.18
CA ALA A 268 3.36 21.70 16.09
C ALA A 268 2.86 20.46 16.84
N LEU A 269 3.53 19.32 16.67
CA LEU A 269 3.19 18.09 17.38
C LEU A 269 3.31 18.23 18.90
N ALA A 270 4.27 19.03 19.40
CA ALA A 270 4.43 19.27 20.83
C ALA A 270 3.27 20.07 21.47
N ARG A 271 2.52 20.83 20.67
CA ARG A 271 1.35 21.62 21.12
C ARG A 271 0.05 20.81 21.16
N HIS A 272 0.01 19.67 20.50
CA HIS A 272 -1.19 18.85 20.35
C HIS A 272 -0.99 17.45 20.88
N ARG A 273 -2.07 16.68 20.98
CA ARG A 273 -1.96 15.27 21.36
C ARG A 273 -1.48 14.46 20.16
N TRP A 274 -0.21 14.07 20.15
CA TRP A 274 0.36 13.24 19.09
C TRP A 274 0.55 11.79 19.54
N ILE A 275 0.15 10.85 18.67
CA ILE A 275 0.33 9.41 18.83
C ILE A 275 1.06 8.89 17.57
N PRO A 276 2.32 8.42 17.66
CA PRO A 276 3.09 8.04 16.48
C PRO A 276 2.48 6.89 15.66
N SER A 277 1.85 5.93 16.32
CA SER A 277 1.18 4.80 15.68
C SER A 277 0.15 4.17 16.61
N LEU A 278 -0.90 3.60 16.03
CA LEU A 278 -1.92 2.82 16.73
C LEU A 278 -2.30 1.58 15.89
N PRO A 279 -2.59 0.44 16.55
CA PRO A 279 -3.25 -0.67 15.88
C PRO A 279 -4.58 -0.24 15.24
N HIS A 280 -4.94 -0.81 14.09
CA HIS A 280 -6.14 -0.42 13.34
C HIS A 280 -7.43 -0.41 14.19
N ALA A 281 -7.63 -1.43 15.04
CA ALA A 281 -8.78 -1.49 15.94
C ALA A 281 -8.83 -0.32 16.94
N GLN A 282 -7.67 0.14 17.42
CA GLN A 282 -7.59 1.29 18.33
C GLN A 282 -7.82 2.61 17.59
N ILE A 283 -7.41 2.73 16.32
CA ILE A 283 -7.78 3.87 15.46
C ILE A 283 -9.30 3.94 15.33
N LEU A 284 -9.97 2.82 15.03
CA LEU A 284 -11.43 2.77 14.91
C LEU A 284 -12.14 3.12 16.23
N ALA A 285 -11.59 2.70 17.38
CA ALA A 285 -12.10 3.09 18.68
C ALA A 285 -11.93 4.60 18.92
N LEU A 286 -10.78 5.16 18.58
CA LEU A 286 -10.50 6.59 18.69
C LEU A 286 -11.40 7.45 17.79
N MET A 287 -11.71 6.98 16.57
CA MET A 287 -12.67 7.63 15.67
C MET A 287 -14.11 7.65 16.22
N ARG A 288 -14.43 6.79 17.19
CA ARG A 288 -15.74 6.68 17.85
C ARG A 288 -15.80 7.36 19.22
N ALA A 289 -14.65 7.69 19.81
CA ALA A 289 -14.53 8.41 21.08
C ALA A 289 -14.85 9.90 20.94
#